data_AF-B9NRK3-F1
#
_entry.id   AF-B9NRK3-F1
#
_cell.length_a   1.000
_cell.length_b   1.000
_cell.length_c   1.000
_cell.angle_alpha   90.00
_cell.angle_beta   90.00
_cell.angle_gamma   90.00
#
_symmetry.space_group_name_H-M   'P 1'
#
loop_
_entity.id
_entity.type
_entity.pdbx_description
1 polymer ?
#
loop_
_entity_poly.entity_id
_entity_poly.type
_entity_poly.pdbx_seq_one_letter_code
_entity_poly.pdbx_strand_id
1 'polypeptide(L)'
;MKKPLRSFAIAVPLLTALSACVPSPQQLETTPVKVQTPKGVVTCQLYSQSRVDWDRAIDFPATKMSVPEADTYCRQEGLRRLNR
;
A
#
# COMPACT_ATOMS: atom_id res chain seq x y z
N MET A 1 5.17 0.33 -64.62
CA MET A 1 3.73 0.48 -64.32
C MET A 1 3.44 -0.04 -62.91
N LYS A 2 2.86 0.83 -62.07
CA LYS A 2 2.20 0.67 -60.75
C LYS A 2 2.51 -0.61 -59.92
N LYS A 3 3.37 -0.49 -58.90
CA LYS A 3 3.37 -1.41 -57.74
C LYS A 3 2.43 -0.83 -56.68
N PRO A 4 1.35 -1.53 -56.28
CA PRO A 4 0.37 -0.97 -55.37
C PRO A 4 0.87 -1.04 -53.92
N LEU A 5 0.77 0.13 -53.30
CA LEU A 5 0.36 0.37 -51.93
C LEU A 5 1.16 -0.33 -50.82
N ARG A 6 2.09 0.45 -50.24
CA ARG A 6 2.67 0.23 -48.91
C ARG A 6 1.54 -0.02 -47.89
N SER A 7 1.32 -1.29 -47.55
CA SER A 7 0.60 -1.64 -46.33
C SER A 7 1.54 -1.42 -45.15
N PHE A 8 1.60 -0.19 -44.65
CA PHE A 8 1.88 0.03 -43.24
C PHE A 8 0.61 -0.39 -42.48
N ALA A 9 0.43 -1.71 -42.34
CA ALA A 9 -0.58 -2.25 -41.46
C ALA A 9 -0.14 -1.92 -40.02
N ILE A 10 -0.78 -0.88 -39.50
CA ILE A 10 -0.75 -0.40 -38.13
C ILE A 10 -0.93 -1.60 -37.19
N ALA A 11 0.14 -2.00 -36.50
CA ALA A 11 0.12 -3.08 -35.52
C ALA A 11 0.54 -2.59 -34.13
N VAL A 12 -0.07 -1.51 -33.63
CA VAL A 12 0.01 -1.07 -32.23
C VAL A 12 -1.28 -0.28 -31.96
N PRO A 13 -2.15 -0.62 -30.98
CA PRO A 13 -1.79 -0.96 -29.60
C PRO A 13 -2.65 -2.07 -28.96
N LEU A 14 -2.07 -3.23 -28.64
CA LEU A 14 -2.68 -4.23 -27.74
C LEU A 14 -2.35 -3.96 -26.25
N LEU A 15 -1.83 -2.77 -25.93
CA LEU A 15 -1.29 -2.42 -24.59
C LEU A 15 -2.29 -1.69 -23.68
N THR A 16 -3.52 -1.41 -24.12
CA THR A 16 -4.48 -0.59 -23.36
C THR A 16 -5.32 -1.37 -22.33
N ALA A 17 -5.17 -2.70 -22.23
CA ALA A 17 -6.06 -3.55 -21.42
C ALA A 17 -5.50 -3.96 -20.05
N LEU A 18 -4.39 -3.37 -19.57
CA LEU A 18 -3.77 -3.74 -18.28
C LEU A 18 -4.04 -2.73 -17.15
N SER A 19 -5.09 -1.92 -17.23
CA SER A 19 -5.61 -1.22 -16.05
C SER A 19 -6.42 -2.21 -15.19
N ALA A 20 -5.74 -3.19 -14.60
CA ALA A 20 -6.36 -4.06 -13.59
C ALA A 20 -6.90 -3.17 -12.46
N CYS A 21 -8.10 -3.47 -11.96
CA CYS A 21 -8.71 -2.73 -10.85
C CYS A 21 -7.77 -2.71 -9.65
N VAL A 22 -7.07 -1.60 -9.44
CA VAL A 22 -6.27 -1.41 -8.23
C VAL A 22 -7.28 -1.20 -7.10
N PRO A 23 -7.33 -2.09 -6.09
CA PRO A 23 -8.22 -1.90 -4.96
C PRO A 23 -7.89 -0.55 -4.30
N SER A 24 -8.92 0.20 -3.92
CA SER A 24 -8.71 1.47 -3.23
C SER A 24 -7.98 1.21 -1.91
N PRO A 25 -7.18 2.16 -1.39
CA PRO A 25 -6.49 1.97 -0.13
C PRO A 25 -7.40 1.49 1.00
N GLN A 26 -8.64 2.00 1.08
CA GLN A 26 -9.64 1.60 2.07
C GLN A 26 -10.06 0.13 1.95
N GLN A 27 -10.06 -0.44 0.74
CA GLN A 27 -10.35 -1.87 0.54
C GLN A 27 -9.21 -2.77 1.01
N LEU A 28 -8.03 -2.20 1.29
CA LEU A 28 -6.86 -2.89 1.82
C LEU A 28 -6.63 -2.63 3.31
N GLU A 29 -7.44 -1.77 3.92
CA GLU A 29 -7.36 -1.41 5.32
C GLU A 29 -7.99 -2.50 6.19
N THR A 30 -7.26 -2.91 7.22
CA THR A 30 -7.80 -3.76 8.28
C THR A 30 -8.47 -2.91 9.37
N THR A 31 -9.19 -3.53 10.30
CA THR A 31 -9.65 -2.83 11.50
C THR A 31 -8.45 -2.26 12.26
N PRO A 32 -8.46 -0.97 12.65
CA PRO A 32 -7.36 -0.37 13.39
C PRO A 32 -7.02 -1.12 14.67
N VAL A 33 -5.73 -1.17 15.00
CA VAL A 33 -5.21 -1.94 16.13
C VAL A 33 -4.51 -1.02 17.10
N LYS A 34 -4.65 -1.29 18.39
CA LYS A 34 -3.93 -0.55 19.44
C LYS A 34 -2.68 -1.31 19.84
N VAL A 35 -1.52 -0.66 19.71
CA VAL A 35 -0.21 -1.18 20.08
C VAL A 35 0.26 -0.44 21.32
N GLN A 36 0.59 -1.19 22.37
CA GLN A 36 1.14 -0.61 23.59
C GLN A 36 2.64 -0.40 23.41
N THR A 37 3.10 0.84 23.60
CA THR A 37 4.53 1.19 23.53
C THR A 37 4.98 1.82 24.85
N PRO A 38 6.30 1.91 25.11
CA PRO A 38 6.82 2.61 26.29
C PRO A 38 6.42 4.09 26.37
N LYS A 39 6.11 4.72 25.24
CA LYS A 39 5.76 6.14 25.13
C LYS A 39 4.25 6.39 25.09
N GLY A 40 3.44 5.33 25.13
CA GLY A 40 1.97 5.39 25.13
C GLY A 40 1.34 4.44 24.13
N VAL A 41 0.02 4.54 23.96
CA VAL A 41 -0.71 3.73 22.99
C VAL A 41 -0.58 4.36 21.60
N VAL A 42 -0.28 3.53 20.61
CA VAL A 42 -0.35 3.90 19.19
C VAL A 42 -1.52 3.17 18.55
N THR A 43 -2.40 3.90 17.87
CA THR A 43 -3.45 3.30 17.05
C THR A 43 -2.93 3.20 15.62
N CYS A 44 -2.80 1.97 15.12
CA CYS A 44 -2.22 1.65 13.82
C CYS A 44 -3.31 1.26 12.82
N GLN A 45 -3.22 1.85 11.63
CA GLN A 45 -3.86 1.33 10.44
C GLN A 45 -2.90 0.34 9.78
N LEU A 46 -3.24 -0.95 9.85
CA LEU A 46 -2.50 -1.97 9.13
C LEU A 46 -3.15 -2.22 7.78
N TYR A 47 -2.33 -2.37 6.76
CA TYR A 47 -2.71 -2.79 5.42
C TYR A 47 -2.46 -4.30 5.29
N SER A 48 -3.03 -4.92 4.24
CA SER A 48 -2.93 -6.36 4.00
C SER A 48 -1.53 -6.94 4.27
N GLN A 49 -1.46 -8.22 4.66
CA GLN A 49 -0.22 -8.92 5.05
C GLN A 49 0.95 -8.79 4.04
N SER A 50 0.69 -8.56 2.75
CA SER A 50 1.72 -8.36 1.72
C SER A 50 2.22 -6.92 1.58
N ARG A 51 1.76 -5.96 2.39
CA ARG A 51 2.02 -4.52 2.26
C ARG A 51 2.34 -3.83 3.60
N VAL A 52 3.12 -4.49 4.44
CA VAL A 52 3.49 -3.98 5.78
C VAL A 52 4.17 -2.61 5.72
N ASP A 53 4.90 -2.30 4.64
CA ASP A 53 5.52 -0.97 4.46
C ASP A 53 4.52 0.18 4.44
N TRP A 54 3.24 -0.11 4.22
CA TRP A 54 2.17 0.87 4.18
C TRP A 54 1.52 1.08 5.56
N ASP A 55 1.86 0.27 6.56
CA ASP A 55 1.32 0.37 7.92
C ASP A 55 1.71 1.70 8.56
N ARG A 56 0.71 2.42 9.08
CA ARG A 56 0.89 3.78 9.60
C ARG A 56 0.12 4.02 10.88
N ALA A 57 0.60 4.95 11.69
CA ALA A 57 -0.11 5.44 12.85
C ALA A 57 -1.23 6.40 12.42
N ILE A 58 -2.44 6.18 12.93
CA ILE A 58 -3.59 7.09 12.77
C ILE A 58 -3.86 7.91 14.04
N ASP A 59 -3.34 7.46 15.18
CA ASP A 59 -3.34 8.22 16.44
C ASP A 59 -2.15 7.78 17.32
N PHE A 60 -1.49 8.74 17.97
CA PHE A 60 -0.34 8.50 18.84
C PHE A 60 -0.06 9.75 19.71
N PRO A 61 0.65 9.61 20.86
CA PRO A 61 1.00 10.73 21.70
C PRO A 61 2.11 11.60 21.06
N ALA A 62 1.70 12.60 20.29
CA ALA A 62 2.59 13.49 19.53
C ALA A 62 3.61 14.27 20.40
N THR A 63 3.34 14.43 21.69
CA THR A 63 4.29 15.04 22.64
C THR A 63 5.41 14.11 23.09
N LYS A 64 5.28 12.79 22.85
CA LYS A 64 6.19 11.75 23.34
C LYS A 64 6.96 11.02 22.23
N MET A 65 6.43 11.01 21.00
CA MET A 65 7.06 10.37 19.84
C MET A 65 6.77 11.12 18.55
N SER A 66 7.62 10.91 17.55
CA SER A 66 7.44 11.46 16.20
C SER A 66 6.58 10.53 15.33
N VAL A 67 6.05 11.04 14.22
CA VAL A 67 5.30 10.23 13.23
C VAL A 67 6.14 9.03 12.75
N PRO A 68 7.41 9.18 12.32
CA PRO A 68 8.19 8.03 11.84
C PRO A 68 8.46 6.97 12.92
N GLU A 69 8.56 7.39 14.18
CA GLU A 69 8.68 6.48 15.31
C GLU A 69 7.38 5.69 15.51
N ALA A 70 6.22 6.37 15.51
CA ALA A 70 4.91 5.73 15.61
C ALA A 70 4.64 4.74 14.46
N ASP A 71 4.95 5.13 13.22
CA ASP A 71 4.82 4.27 12.03
C ASP A 71 5.71 3.02 12.15
N THR A 72 6.87 3.13 12.78
CA THR A 72 7.75 1.97 13.00
C THR A 72 7.11 0.93 13.90
N TYR A 73 6.40 1.34 14.96
CA TYR A 73 5.63 0.40 15.78
C TYR A 73 4.50 -0.26 14.99
N CYS A 74 3.83 0.48 14.10
CA CYS A 74 2.78 -0.08 13.26
C CYS A 74 3.32 -1.12 12.27
N ARG A 75 4.45 -0.84 11.60
CA ARG A 75 5.13 -1.81 10.73
C ARG A 75 5.58 -3.05 11.49
N GLN A 76 6.12 -2.89 12.71
CA GLN A 76 6.52 -4.02 13.55
C GLN A 76 5.33 -4.92 13.89
N GLU A 77 4.18 -4.33 14.21
CA GLU A 77 2.95 -5.09 14.46
C GLU A 77 2.45 -5.80 13.20
N GLY A 78 2.52 -5.16 12.03
CA GLY A 78 2.25 -5.78 10.73
C GLY A 78 3.13 -7.01 10.48
N LEU A 79 4.45 -6.85 10.63
CA LEU A 79 5.42 -7.95 10.50
C LEU A 79 5.14 -9.09 11.49
N ARG A 80 4.81 -8.76 12.75
CA ARG A 80 4.49 -9.75 13.77
C ARG A 80 3.27 -10.59 13.40
N ARG A 81 2.27 -9.98 12.75
CA ARG A 81 1.05 -10.69 12.29
C ARG A 81 1.27 -11.49 11.02
N LEU A 82 2.18 -11.07 10.15
CA LEU A 82 2.57 -11.82 8.96
C LEU A 82 3.26 -13.14 9.33
N ASN A 83 4.08 -13.14 10.38
CA ASN A 83 4.86 -14.31 10.80
C ASN A 83 4.11 -15.28 11.74
N ARG A 84 2.77 -15.19 11.85
CA ARG A 84 1.94 -16.08 12.66
C ARG A 84 1.16 -17.02 11.76
#